data_AF-A0A4R3LFP2-F1
#
_entry.id   AF-A0A4R3LFP2-F1
#
_cell.length_a   1.000
_cell.length_b   1.000
_cell.length_c   1.000
_cell.angle_alpha   90.00
_cell.angle_beta   90.00
_cell.angle_gamma   90.00
#
_symmetry.space_group_name_H-M   'P 1'
#
loop_
_entity.id
_entity.type
_entity.pdbx_description
1 polymer ?
#
loop_
_entity_poly.entity_id
_entity_poly.type
_entity_poly.pdbx_seq_one_letter_code
_entity_poly.pdbx_strand_id
1 'polypeptide(L)'
;MRTMAVIPCAAVRMRLTLLPWVLVLTSAGLPGGVRADAAMAVDKGCLNCHGDPPRGKAPTLATLAQRYAPLSADELARKAERLCEHRLLGGIAAHEKLTPEESLQLVRWIAAGAR
;
A
#
# COMPACT_ATOMS: atom_id res chain seq x y z
N MET A 1 36.23 -51.82 30.03
CA MET A 1 34.99 -52.22 30.73
C MET A 1 34.98 -51.50 32.07
N ARG A 2 33.94 -50.68 32.37
CA ARG A 2 33.66 -50.03 33.69
C ARG A 2 34.75 -49.03 34.16
N THR A 3 34.51 -47.88 34.79
CA THR A 3 33.34 -47.30 35.48
C THR A 3 33.64 -45.86 35.88
N MET A 4 32.57 -45.07 35.98
CA MET A 4 32.26 -44.10 37.05
C MET A 4 32.82 -42.66 37.05
N ALA A 5 31.83 -41.76 37.01
CA ALA A 5 31.73 -40.43 37.59
C ALA A 5 32.19 -40.37 39.08
N VAL A 6 32.42 -39.25 39.77
CA VAL A 6 31.69 -37.97 39.82
C VAL A 6 32.55 -36.88 40.52
N ILE A 7 32.44 -35.65 40.02
CA ILE A 7 32.48 -34.28 40.58
C ILE A 7 32.90 -34.06 42.07
N PRO A 8 33.73 -33.02 42.33
CA PRO A 8 33.33 -31.96 43.28
C PRO A 8 33.52 -30.56 42.66
N CYS A 9 32.48 -29.73 42.63
CA CYS A 9 32.03 -28.80 43.68
C CYS A 9 32.89 -27.53 43.80
N ALA A 10 32.31 -26.45 43.27
CA ALA A 10 32.36 -25.05 43.73
C ALA A 10 33.72 -24.40 43.97
N ALA A 11 34.06 -23.44 43.11
CA ALA A 11 34.17 -22.03 43.49
C ALA A 11 35.01 -21.27 42.44
N VAL A 12 34.36 -20.61 41.48
CA VAL A 12 34.99 -19.45 40.85
C VAL A 12 34.00 -18.29 40.89
N ARG A 13 34.52 -17.26 41.54
CA ARG A 13 33.92 -15.99 41.86
C ARG A 13 33.74 -15.13 40.60
N MET A 14 33.01 -14.05 40.85
CA MET A 14 33.28 -12.72 40.29
C MET A 14 32.61 -12.40 38.96
N ARG A 15 31.46 -11.73 39.13
CA ARG A 15 30.79 -10.79 38.23
C ARG A 15 31.71 -10.27 37.10
N LEU A 16 31.40 -10.68 35.88
CA LEU A 16 31.75 -9.95 34.68
C LEU A 16 30.44 -9.57 33.98
N THR A 17 30.25 -8.27 33.85
CA THR A 17 29.07 -7.58 33.33
C THR A 17 28.63 -8.13 31.96
N LEU A 18 27.48 -8.82 31.94
CA LEU A 18 26.72 -9.04 30.71
C LEU A 18 26.00 -7.74 30.38
N LEU A 19 26.60 -6.88 29.55
CA LEU A 19 25.86 -5.86 28.83
C LEU A 19 24.99 -6.58 27.80
N PRO A 20 23.65 -6.61 27.91
CA PRO A 20 22.86 -7.08 26.79
C PRO A 20 23.00 -6.02 25.70
N TRP A 21 23.63 -6.41 24.58
CA TRP A 21 23.48 -5.70 23.33
C TRP A 21 22.00 -5.74 22.95
N VAL A 22 21.23 -4.77 23.43
CA VAL A 22 19.90 -4.50 22.90
C VAL A 22 20.12 -3.86 21.55
N LEU A 23 20.26 -4.71 20.53
CA LEU A 23 20.19 -4.32 19.14
C LEU A 23 18.74 -3.88 18.90
N VAL A 24 18.45 -2.60 19.16
CA VAL A 24 17.20 -1.98 18.71
C VAL A 24 17.28 -1.94 17.19
N LEU A 25 16.72 -2.95 16.54
CA LEU A 25 16.36 -2.90 15.14
C LEU A 25 15.28 -1.82 15.01
N THR A 26 15.69 -0.57 14.77
CA THR A 26 14.80 0.45 14.24
C THR A 26 14.40 0.02 12.84
N SER A 27 13.24 -0.61 12.75
CA SER A 27 12.58 -1.00 11.50
C SER A 27 12.56 0.19 10.55
N ALA A 28 13.06 -0.04 9.34
CA ALA A 28 13.11 0.90 8.25
C ALA A 28 11.79 1.66 8.08
N GLY A 29 11.81 2.97 8.30
CA GLY A 29 10.86 3.88 7.67
C GLY A 29 11.18 3.91 6.18
N LEU A 30 10.61 2.99 5.41
CA LEU A 30 10.51 3.12 3.96
C LEU A 30 9.80 4.46 3.66
N PRO A 31 10.24 5.23 2.65
CA PRO A 31 9.58 6.48 2.29
C PRO A 31 8.11 6.18 2.02
N GLY A 32 7.22 6.95 2.65
CA GLY A 32 5.78 6.72 2.67
C GLY A 32 5.25 6.45 1.27
N GLY A 33 4.93 5.19 1.00
CA GLY A 33 4.17 4.83 -0.17
C GLY A 33 2.84 5.56 -0.07
N VAL A 34 2.57 6.46 -1.01
CA VAL A 34 1.24 7.05 -1.19
C VAL A 34 0.28 5.86 -1.22
N ARG A 35 -0.71 5.84 -0.33
CA ARG A 35 -1.70 4.77 -0.29
C ARG A 35 -2.99 5.38 -0.77
N ALA A 36 -3.54 4.86 -1.87
CA ALA A 36 -4.83 5.34 -2.33
C ALA A 36 -5.91 4.98 -1.31
N ASP A 37 -6.66 6.00 -0.93
CA ASP A 37 -7.80 5.94 -0.04
C ASP A 37 -8.83 7.01 -0.45
N ALA A 38 -9.90 7.13 0.33
CA ALA A 38 -10.94 8.12 0.08
C ALA A 38 -10.41 9.56 0.12
N ALA A 39 -9.41 9.86 0.96
CA ALA A 39 -8.85 11.19 1.07
C ALA A 39 -8.06 11.56 -0.20
N MET A 40 -7.26 10.63 -0.73
CA MET A 40 -6.59 10.81 -2.02
C MET A 40 -7.60 10.98 -3.17
N ALA A 41 -8.68 10.20 -3.19
CA ALA A 41 -9.72 10.33 -4.21
C ALA A 41 -10.43 11.70 -4.15
N VAL A 42 -10.63 12.24 -2.96
CA VAL A 42 -11.17 13.61 -2.77
C VAL A 42 -10.15 14.65 -3.23
N ASP A 43 -8.90 14.55 -2.80
CA ASP A 43 -7.80 15.47 -3.15
C ASP A 43 -7.59 15.57 -4.66
N LYS A 44 -7.57 14.42 -5.34
CA LYS A 44 -7.46 14.34 -6.81
C LYS A 44 -8.74 14.73 -7.54
N GLY A 45 -9.84 14.93 -6.81
CA GLY A 45 -11.12 15.39 -7.36
C GLY A 45 -11.94 14.30 -8.06
N CYS A 46 -11.71 13.02 -7.76
CA CYS A 46 -12.45 11.90 -8.35
C CYS A 46 -13.96 12.01 -8.06
N LEU A 47 -14.32 12.44 -6.85
CA LEU A 47 -15.73 12.54 -6.43
C LEU A 47 -16.50 13.71 -7.09
N ASN A 48 -15.82 14.65 -7.76
CA ASN A 48 -16.49 15.71 -8.51
C ASN A 48 -17.32 15.17 -9.69
N CYS A 49 -17.01 13.96 -10.15
CA CYS A 49 -17.75 13.26 -11.20
C CYS A 49 -18.28 11.88 -10.75
N HIS A 50 -17.51 11.14 -9.95
CA HIS A 50 -17.84 9.77 -9.55
C HIS A 50 -18.61 9.65 -8.22
N GLY A 51 -19.16 10.76 -7.71
CA GLY A 51 -20.01 10.75 -6.52
C GLY A 51 -21.36 10.06 -6.73
N ASP A 52 -22.22 10.16 -5.71
CA ASP A 52 -23.62 9.70 -5.75
C ASP A 52 -24.54 10.87 -5.33
N PRO A 53 -25.30 11.48 -6.26
CA PRO A 53 -25.43 11.11 -7.67
C PRO A 53 -24.19 11.49 -8.51
N PRO A 54 -23.90 10.75 -9.59
CA PRO A 54 -22.75 11.05 -10.45
C PRO A 54 -23.02 12.27 -11.35
N ARG A 55 -21.95 12.94 -11.76
CA ARG A 55 -22.04 14.06 -12.70
C ARG A 55 -22.06 13.58 -14.15
N GLY A 56 -23.09 13.96 -14.90
CA GLY A 56 -23.19 13.68 -16.33
C GLY A 56 -23.26 12.18 -16.61
N LYS A 57 -22.35 11.66 -17.44
CA LYS A 57 -22.29 10.24 -17.83
C LYS A 57 -21.25 9.43 -17.04
N ALA A 58 -20.63 10.01 -16.01
CA ALA A 58 -19.66 9.29 -15.19
C ALA A 58 -20.36 8.17 -14.39
N PRO A 59 -19.78 6.96 -14.29
CA PRO A 59 -20.27 5.95 -13.35
C PRO A 59 -19.98 6.38 -11.90
N THR A 60 -20.76 5.90 -10.93
CA THR A 60 -20.41 6.09 -9.51
C THR A 60 -19.15 5.32 -9.13
N LEU A 61 -18.49 5.70 -8.02
CA LEU A 61 -17.32 4.97 -7.52
C LEU A 61 -17.66 3.51 -7.20
N ALA A 62 -18.84 3.25 -6.62
CA ALA A 62 -19.35 1.89 -6.38
C ALA A 62 -19.52 1.09 -7.68
N THR A 63 -20.02 1.73 -8.75
CA THR A 63 -20.14 1.09 -10.07
C THR A 63 -18.76 0.75 -10.64
N LEU A 64 -17.77 1.63 -10.46
CA LEU A 64 -16.40 1.35 -10.87
C LEU A 64 -15.79 0.19 -10.08
N ALA A 65 -16.02 0.14 -8.76
CA ALA A 65 -15.53 -0.94 -7.91
C ALA A 65 -16.04 -2.31 -8.39
N GLN A 66 -17.34 -2.43 -8.69
CA GLN A 66 -17.93 -3.64 -9.24
C GLN A 66 -17.30 -4.04 -10.59
N ARG A 67 -17.05 -3.05 -11.47
CA ARG A 67 -16.42 -3.29 -12.78
C ARG A 67 -14.95 -3.70 -12.67
N TYR A 68 -14.24 -3.25 -11.63
CA TYR A 68 -12.79 -3.45 -11.49
C TYR A 68 -12.45 -4.66 -10.64
N ALA A 69 -13.36 -5.10 -9.76
CA ALA A 69 -13.19 -6.29 -8.93
C ALA A 69 -12.75 -7.57 -9.69
N PRO A 70 -13.27 -7.89 -10.91
CA PRO A 70 -12.85 -9.09 -11.62
C PRO A 70 -11.55 -8.92 -12.43
N LEU A 71 -10.97 -7.72 -12.50
CA LEU A 71 -9.81 -7.45 -13.33
C LEU A 71 -8.53 -7.99 -12.69
N SER A 72 -7.68 -8.60 -13.51
CA SER A 72 -6.33 -8.98 -13.12
C SER A 72 -5.45 -7.75 -12.86
N ALA A 73 -4.33 -7.96 -12.18
CA ALA A 73 -3.37 -6.89 -11.89
C ALA A 73 -2.86 -6.18 -13.17
N ASP A 74 -2.64 -6.94 -14.26
CA ASP A 74 -2.18 -6.39 -15.54
C ASP A 74 -3.27 -5.59 -16.26
N GLU A 75 -4.53 -6.01 -16.15
CA GLU A 75 -5.66 -5.25 -16.69
C GLU A 75 -5.87 -3.93 -15.94
N LEU A 76 -5.68 -3.94 -14.61
CA LEU A 76 -5.68 -2.73 -13.80
C LEU A 76 -4.53 -1.81 -14.17
N ALA A 77 -3.32 -2.34 -14.39
CA ALA A 77 -2.17 -1.55 -14.84
C ALA A 77 -2.42 -0.86 -16.18
N ARG A 78 -2.86 -1.61 -17.21
CA ARG A 78 -3.23 -1.04 -18.52
C ARG A 78 -4.32 0.02 -18.40
N LYS A 79 -5.24 -0.15 -17.45
CA LYS A 79 -6.31 0.82 -17.21
C LYS A 79 -5.79 2.08 -16.55
N ALA A 80 -4.86 1.97 -15.59
CA ALA A 80 -4.19 3.11 -14.97
C ALA A 80 -3.41 3.94 -15.99
N GLU A 81 -2.69 3.28 -16.89
CA GLU A 81 -1.95 3.93 -17.98
C GLU A 81 -2.90 4.74 -18.88
N ARG A 82 -4.01 4.13 -19.34
CA ARG A 82 -5.01 4.83 -20.16
C ARG A 82 -5.65 6.04 -19.48
N LEU A 83 -5.79 6.04 -18.14
CA LEU A 83 -6.27 7.23 -17.43
C LEU A 83 -5.29 8.41 -17.57
N CYS A 84 -3.99 8.12 -17.63
CA CYS A 84 -2.93 9.12 -17.81
C CYS A 84 -2.71 9.48 -19.29
N GLU A 85 -3.01 8.61 -20.27
CA GLU A 85 -2.78 8.87 -21.70
C GLU A 85 -3.59 10.06 -22.25
N HIS A 86 -4.79 10.32 -21.72
CA HIS A 86 -5.63 11.42 -22.17
C HIS A 86 -5.11 12.83 -21.80
N ARG A 87 -3.96 12.95 -21.13
CA ARG A 87 -3.30 14.22 -20.78
C ARG A 87 -2.98 15.12 -21.97
N LEU A 88 -2.90 14.55 -23.17
CA LEU A 88 -2.32 15.23 -24.33
C LEU A 88 -3.37 15.78 -25.31
N LEU A 89 -4.66 15.47 -25.13
CA LEU A 89 -5.72 15.77 -26.12
C LEU A 89 -7.04 16.26 -25.49
N GLY A 90 -6.97 17.15 -24.49
CA GLY A 90 -8.16 17.75 -23.86
C GLY A 90 -8.86 16.81 -22.87
N GLY A 91 -8.09 16.24 -21.94
CA GLY A 91 -8.55 15.26 -20.97
C GLY A 91 -9.42 15.86 -19.86
N ILE A 92 -10.00 14.97 -19.04
CA ILE A 92 -10.70 15.37 -17.81
C ILE A 92 -9.65 15.85 -16.81
N ALA A 93 -9.70 17.13 -16.42
CA ALA A 93 -8.67 17.77 -15.58
C ALA A 93 -8.29 17.00 -14.30
N ALA A 94 -9.22 16.26 -13.70
CA ALA A 94 -8.94 15.40 -12.53
C ALA A 94 -7.98 14.23 -12.88
N HIS A 95 -8.14 13.61 -14.06
CA HIS A 95 -7.26 12.54 -14.51
C HIS A 95 -5.88 13.06 -14.88
N GLU A 96 -5.81 14.28 -15.41
CA GLU A 96 -4.54 14.91 -15.76
C GLU A 96 -3.67 15.20 -14.52
N LYS A 97 -4.25 15.33 -13.32
CA LYS A 97 -3.48 15.54 -12.08
C LYS A 97 -2.82 14.28 -11.54
N LEU A 98 -3.18 13.10 -12.05
CA LEU A 98 -2.65 11.82 -11.58
C LEU A 98 -1.29 11.56 -12.18
N THR A 99 -0.33 11.15 -11.35
CA THR A 99 0.85 10.43 -11.85
C THR A 99 0.48 8.99 -12.22
N PRO A 100 1.30 8.29 -13.03
CA PRO A 100 1.08 6.88 -13.33
C PRO A 100 0.95 6.00 -12.07
N GLU A 101 1.75 6.28 -11.05
CA GLU A 101 1.74 5.56 -9.78
C GLU A 101 0.44 5.81 -9.01
N GLU A 102 0.02 7.07 -8.91
CA GLU A 102 -1.23 7.46 -8.27
C GLU A 102 -2.44 6.85 -8.96
N SER A 103 -2.45 6.85 -10.29
CA SER A 103 -3.48 6.21 -11.10
C SER A 103 -3.56 4.71 -10.81
N LEU A 104 -2.41 4.03 -10.76
CA LEU A 104 -2.35 2.60 -10.45
C LEU A 104 -2.88 2.29 -9.05
N GLN A 105 -2.54 3.11 -8.07
CA GLN A 105 -3.02 2.95 -6.71
C GLN A 105 -4.53 3.16 -6.63
N LEU A 106 -5.07 4.19 -7.29
CA LEU A 106 -6.50 4.47 -7.31
C LEU A 106 -7.29 3.32 -7.97
N VAL A 107 -6.86 2.81 -9.12
CA VAL A 107 -7.60 1.70 -9.77
C VAL A 107 -7.57 0.42 -8.93
N ARG A 108 -6.47 0.15 -8.22
CA ARG A 108 -6.36 -1.00 -7.30
C ARG A 108 -7.24 -0.81 -6.07
N TRP A 109 -7.25 0.39 -5.49
CA TRP A 109 -8.12 0.73 -4.37
C TRP A 109 -9.61 0.62 -4.76
N ILE A 110 -9.97 1.08 -5.96
CA ILE A 110 -11.32 0.92 -6.53
C ILE A 110 -11.67 -0.55 -6.69
N ALA A 111 -10.79 -1.35 -7.31
CA ALA A 111 -11.00 -2.79 -7.47
C ALA A 111 -11.21 -3.52 -6.13
N ALA A 112 -10.60 -3.03 -5.06
CA ALA A 112 -10.76 -3.56 -3.71
C ALA A 112 -12.09 -3.17 -3.03
N GLY A 113 -12.98 -2.42 -3.69
CA GLY A 113 -14.31 -2.09 -3.16
C GLY A 113 -14.45 -0.65 -2.64
N ALA A 114 -13.76 0.31 -3.26
CA ALA A 114 -13.92 1.73 -2.90
C ALA A 114 -15.38 2.19 -3.00
N ARG A 115 -15.76 3.09 -2.10
CA ARG A 115 -17.09 3.72 -2.01
C ARG A 115 -16.95 5.17 -1.59
#